data_AF-A0A7S4LIY6-F1
#
_entry.id   AF-A0A7S4LIY6-F1
#
_cell.length_a   1.000
_cell.length_b   1.000
_cell.length_c   1.000
_cell.angle_alpha   90.00
_cell.angle_beta   90.00
_cell.angle_gamma   90.00
#
_symmetry.space_group_name_H-M   'P 1'
#
loop_
_entity.id
_entity.type
_entity.pdbx_description
1 polymer ?
#
loop_
_entity_poly.entity_id
_entity_poly.type
_entity_poly.pdbx_seq_one_letter_code
_entity_poly.pdbx_strand_id
1 'polypeptide(L)'
;HCSAPCDEVRGDRVCTVCRQLVVICGECRAALPEYHCPAHRELRRCYFTFLEHFSLEALREQEAELSRLIADIDNPHIRTGKSRNCRKTLARQWDRVAARIADMA
;
A
#
# COMPACT_ATOMS: atom_id res chain seq x y z
N HIS A 1 10.38 2.00 2.87
CA HIS A 1 11.41 2.41 3.84
C HIS A 1 12.77 2.45 3.15
N CYS A 2 13.65 3.35 3.60
CA CYS A 2 15.05 3.39 3.20
C CYS A 2 15.82 2.21 3.82
N SER A 3 17.03 1.95 3.34
CA SER A 3 17.92 0.90 3.88
C SER A 3 18.85 1.44 4.98
N ALA A 4 18.54 2.60 5.55
CA ALA A 4 19.37 3.21 6.59
C ALA A 4 19.24 2.38 7.89
N PRO A 5 20.36 2.12 8.59
CA PRO A 5 20.33 1.42 9.87
C PRO A 5 19.50 2.21 10.88
N CYS A 6 18.60 1.50 11.55
CA CYS A 6 17.75 2.05 12.59
C CYS A 6 17.37 0.89 13.50
N ASP A 7 17.59 1.03 14.81
CA ASP A 7 17.36 -0.03 15.79
C ASP A 7 16.19 0.28 16.73
N GLU A 8 15.44 1.34 16.44
CA GLU A 8 14.35 1.80 17.28
C GLU A 8 12.99 1.24 16.82
N VAL A 9 12.46 0.28 17.58
CA VAL A 9 11.08 -0.19 17.46
C VAL A 9 10.17 0.67 18.34
N ARG A 10 9.14 1.31 17.75
CA ARG A 10 8.11 2.03 18.51
C ARG A 10 6.73 1.48 18.19
N GLY A 11 5.86 1.45 19.21
CA GLY A 11 4.51 0.88 19.11
C GLY A 11 3.56 1.60 18.14
N ASP A 12 3.85 2.85 17.77
CA ASP A 12 3.09 3.65 16.81
C ASP A 12 3.45 3.37 15.35
N ARG A 13 4.52 2.60 15.10
CA ARG A 13 5.04 2.30 13.75
C ARG A 13 4.57 0.92 13.32
N VAL A 14 3.39 0.86 12.72
CA VAL A 14 2.79 -0.40 12.24
C VAL A 14 2.53 -0.38 10.75
N CYS A 15 2.67 -1.54 10.12
CA CYS A 15 2.33 -1.71 8.72
C CYS A 15 0.82 -1.50 8.51
N THR A 16 0.47 -0.67 7.54
CA THR A 16 -0.92 -0.43 7.11
C THR A 16 -1.66 -1.71 6.76
N VAL A 17 -0.96 -2.67 6.14
CA VAL A 17 -1.59 -3.89 5.60
C VAL A 17 -1.78 -4.96 6.68
N CYS A 18 -0.72 -5.33 7.40
CA CYS A 18 -0.76 -6.45 8.36
C CYS A 18 -0.68 -6.05 9.83
N ARG A 19 -0.56 -4.76 10.14
CA ARG A 19 -0.46 -4.20 11.50
C ARG A 19 0.75 -4.66 12.31
N GLN A 20 1.71 -5.37 11.70
CA GLN A 20 2.98 -5.71 12.35
C GLN A 20 3.84 -4.46 12.55
N LEU A 21 4.64 -4.44 13.62
CA LEU A 21 5.60 -3.39 13.88
C LEU A 21 6.62 -3.27 12.75
N VAL A 22 6.99 -2.04 12.42
CA VAL A 22 7.98 -1.74 11.39
C VAL A 22 9.05 -0.81 11.93
N VAL A 23 10.27 -1.07 11.53
CA VAL A 23 11.42 -0.22 11.85
C VAL A 23 11.59 0.79 10.71
N ILE A 24 11.54 2.07 11.07
CA ILE A 24 11.66 3.20 10.15
C ILE A 24 12.53 4.28 10.79
N CYS A 25 13.40 4.91 9.99
CA CYS A 25 14.20 6.04 10.45
C CYS A 25 13.34 7.30 10.61
N GLY A 26 13.88 8.31 11.32
CA GLY A 26 13.19 9.58 11.55
C GLY A 26 12.79 10.33 10.27
N GLU A 27 13.61 10.28 9.22
CA GLU A 27 13.29 10.91 7.93
C GLU A 27 12.12 10.23 7.23
N CYS A 28 12.13 8.89 7.16
CA CYS A 28 11.01 8.13 6.58
C CYS A 28 9.72 8.32 7.38
N ARG A 29 9.82 8.49 8.70
CA ARG A 29 8.68 8.80 9.55
C ARG A 29 8.06 10.15 9.21
N ALA A 30 8.87 11.16 8.90
CA ALA A 30 8.38 12.48 8.54
C ALA A 30 7.82 12.55 7.11
N ALA A 31 8.36 11.74 6.19
CA ALA A 31 8.03 11.82 4.76
C ALA A 31 6.91 10.87 4.30
N LEU A 32 6.71 9.74 4.98
CA LEU A 32 5.74 8.74 4.54
C LEU A 32 4.38 8.96 5.20
N PRO A 33 3.27 8.96 4.44
CA PRO A 33 1.94 9.07 5.01
C PRO A 33 1.58 7.83 5.84
N GLU A 34 2.07 6.67 5.42
CA GLU A 34 1.78 5.37 6.01
C GLU A 34 2.96 4.41 5.82
N TYR A 35 3.00 3.33 6.61
CA TYR A 35 4.15 2.43 6.67
C TYR A 35 3.85 1.02 6.15
N HIS A 36 4.86 0.37 5.56
CA HIS A 36 4.71 -0.95 4.96
C HIS A 36 5.89 -1.84 5.33
N CYS A 37 5.63 -2.96 6.02
CA CYS A 37 6.69 -3.91 6.36
C CYS A 37 7.39 -4.45 5.10
N PRO A 38 8.58 -5.08 5.22
CA PRO A 38 9.31 -5.60 4.06
C PRO A 38 8.46 -6.47 3.12
N ALA A 39 7.56 -7.30 3.67
CA ALA A 39 6.66 -8.15 2.91
C ALA A 39 5.58 -7.38 2.13
N HIS A 40 5.22 -6.16 2.56
CA HIS A 40 4.20 -5.31 1.90
C HIS A 40 4.80 -4.05 1.26
N ARG A 41 6.13 -3.96 1.17
CA ARG A 41 6.85 -2.78 0.72
C ARG A 41 6.51 -2.37 -0.72
N GLU A 42 6.09 -3.33 -1.55
CA GLU A 42 5.60 -3.11 -2.91
C GLU A 42 4.25 -2.38 -2.95
N LEU A 43 3.39 -2.57 -1.94
CA LEU A 43 2.05 -1.99 -1.87
C LEU A 43 2.06 -0.52 -1.44
N ARG A 44 3.24 0.04 -1.11
CA ARG A 44 3.41 1.42 -0.63
C ARG A 44 3.00 2.49 -1.63
N ARG A 45 2.72 2.12 -2.88
CA ARG A 45 2.30 3.02 -3.95
C ARG A 45 0.78 3.05 -4.13
N CYS A 46 0.05 2.10 -3.55
CA CYS A 46 -1.33 1.86 -3.93
C CYS A 46 -2.24 1.36 -2.80
N TYR A 47 -1.70 1.05 -1.61
CA TYR A 47 -2.47 0.55 -0.48
C TYR A 47 -2.30 1.46 0.74
N PHE A 48 -3.34 2.24 1.01
CA PHE A 48 -3.41 3.22 2.09
C PHE A 48 -4.73 3.12 2.85
N THR A 49 -4.68 3.33 4.16
CA THR A 49 -5.87 3.45 5.01
C THR A 49 -6.55 4.81 4.80
N PHE A 50 -5.80 5.92 4.77
CA PHE A 50 -6.35 7.28 4.71
C PHE A 50 -6.28 7.85 3.30
N LEU A 51 -7.37 7.72 2.53
CA LEU A 51 -7.45 8.17 1.15
C LEU A 51 -7.76 9.67 1.02
N GLU A 52 -8.17 10.31 2.11
CA GLU A 52 -8.59 11.70 2.18
C GLU A 52 -7.43 12.67 1.93
N HIS A 53 -6.19 12.24 2.19
CA HIS A 53 -4.98 13.03 2.04
C HIS A 53 -4.40 13.04 0.61
N PHE A 54 -4.97 12.27 -0.31
CA PHE A 54 -4.47 12.16 -1.67
C PHE A 54 -5.25 13.06 -2.63
N SER A 55 -4.52 13.68 -3.56
CA SER A 55 -5.10 14.36 -4.72
C SER A 55 -5.79 13.36 -5.66
N LEU A 56 -6.71 13.85 -6.50
CA LEU A 56 -7.36 13.05 -7.53
C LEU A 56 -6.36 12.33 -8.46
N GLU A 57 -5.28 13.01 -8.87
CA GLU A 57 -4.22 12.42 -9.70
C GLU A 57 -3.54 11.25 -9.00
N ALA A 58 -3.05 11.47 -7.77
CA ALA A 58 -2.46 10.42 -6.95
C ALA A 58 -3.42 9.23 -6.71
N LEU A 59 -4.73 9.47 -6.56
CA LEU A 59 -5.71 8.38 -6.43
C LEU A 59 -5.84 7.56 -7.73
N ARG A 60 -5.81 8.21 -8.90
CA ARG A 60 -5.81 7.51 -10.19
C ARG A 60 -4.53 6.69 -10.41
N GLU A 61 -3.38 7.18 -9.95
CA GLU A 61 -2.14 6.40 -9.96
C GLU A 61 -2.26 5.15 -9.07
N GLN A 62 -2.83 5.30 -7.87
CA GLN A 62 -3.10 4.16 -6.99
C GLN A 62 -4.06 3.15 -7.64
N GLU A 63 -5.13 3.63 -8.28
CA GLU A 63 -6.10 2.81 -8.99
C GLU A 63 -5.45 1.97 -10.10
N ALA A 64 -4.63 2.62 -10.94
CA ALA A 64 -3.91 1.97 -12.03
C ALA A 64 -2.96 0.87 -11.50
N GLU A 65 -2.22 1.15 -10.44
CA GLU A 65 -1.30 0.18 -9.84
C GLU A 65 -2.04 -0.99 -9.18
N LEU A 66 -3.17 -0.75 -8.51
CA LEU A 66 -4.03 -1.81 -7.95
C LEU A 66 -4.57 -2.72 -9.06
N SER A 67 -5.09 -2.14 -10.14
CA SER A 67 -5.61 -2.87 -11.29
C SER A 67 -4.52 -3.75 -11.92
N ARG A 68 -3.33 -3.19 -12.13
CA ARG A 68 -2.16 -3.92 -12.63
C ARG A 68 -1.80 -5.11 -11.73
N LEU A 69 -1.72 -4.90 -10.41
CA LEU A 69 -1.39 -5.96 -9.45
C LEU A 69 -2.46 -7.07 -9.41
N ILE A 70 -3.74 -6.73 -9.53
CA ILE A 70 -4.83 -7.71 -9.60
C ILE A 70 -4.69 -8.54 -10.87
N ALA A 71 -4.47 -7.90 -12.01
CA ALA A 71 -4.27 -8.57 -13.30
C ALA A 71 -3.04 -9.50 -13.27
N ASP A 72 -1.93 -9.08 -12.67
CA ASP A 72 -0.73 -9.91 -12.51
C ASP A 72 -1.00 -11.18 -11.70
N ILE A 73 -1.86 -11.12 -10.68
CA ILE A 73 -2.22 -12.28 -9.85
C ILE A 73 -3.09 -13.27 -10.63
N ASP A 74 -3.99 -12.77 -11.48
CA ASP A 74 -4.87 -13.61 -12.29
C ASP A 74 -4.19 -14.12 -13.58
N ASN A 75 -3.03 -13.58 -13.96
CA ASN A 75 -2.29 -13.98 -15.14
C ASN A 75 -1.53 -15.31 -14.91
N PRO A 76 -1.88 -16.41 -15.63
CA PRO A 76 -1.23 -17.71 -15.44
C PRO A 76 0.26 -17.73 -15.86
N HIS A 77 0.72 -16.73 -16.61
CA HIS A 77 2.10 -16.60 -17.06
C HIS A 77 2.98 -15.82 -16.07
N ILE A 78 2.40 -15.17 -15.06
CA ILE A 78 3.13 -14.37 -14.07
C ILE A 78 3.15 -15.09 -12.73
N ARG A 79 4.35 -15.43 -12.24
CA ARG A 79 4.52 -16.00 -10.90
C ARG A 79 4.68 -14.90 -9.87
N THR A 80 3.56 -14.43 -9.32
CA THR A 80 3.58 -13.40 -8.26
C THR A 80 3.87 -13.98 -6.87
N GLY A 81 3.62 -15.28 -6.65
CA GLY A 81 3.64 -15.88 -5.31
C GLY A 81 2.51 -15.39 -4.39
N LYS A 82 1.58 -14.56 -4.89
CA LYS A 82 0.47 -13.98 -4.12
C LYS A 82 -0.74 -14.89 -4.17
N SER A 83 -1.44 -14.98 -3.04
CA SER A 83 -2.61 -15.85 -2.90
C SER A 83 -3.91 -15.18 -3.39
N ARG A 84 -4.95 -15.99 -3.58
CA ARG A 84 -6.33 -15.51 -3.82
C ARG A 84 -6.82 -14.54 -2.74
N ASN A 85 -6.36 -14.69 -1.50
CA ASN A 85 -6.71 -13.77 -0.42
C ASN A 85 -6.07 -12.40 -0.62
N CYS A 86 -4.82 -12.35 -1.09
CA CYS A 86 -4.17 -11.09 -1.47
C CYS A 86 -4.97 -10.37 -2.56
N ARG A 87 -5.41 -11.09 -3.60
CA ARG A 87 -6.27 -10.51 -4.65
C ARG A 87 -7.55 -9.88 -4.09
N LYS A 88 -8.25 -10.57 -3.19
CA LYS A 88 -9.46 -10.02 -2.54
C LYS A 88 -9.17 -8.76 -1.75
N THR A 89 -8.04 -8.71 -1.04
CA THR A 89 -7.61 -7.52 -0.29
C THR A 89 -7.31 -6.35 -1.23
N LEU A 90 -6.63 -6.59 -2.34
CA LEU A 90 -6.36 -5.56 -3.35
C LEU A 90 -7.64 -5.07 -4.05
N ALA A 91 -8.56 -5.97 -4.38
CA ALA A 91 -9.84 -5.60 -4.99
C ALA A 91 -10.66 -4.69 -4.06
N ARG A 92 -10.72 -5.01 -2.76
CA ARG A 92 -11.39 -4.13 -1.78
C ARG A 92 -10.73 -2.77 -1.67
N GLN A 93 -9.40 -2.71 -1.76
CA GLN A 93 -8.70 -1.43 -1.77
C GLN A 93 -9.02 -0.63 -3.03
N TRP A 94 -9.10 -1.31 -4.18
CA TRP A 94 -9.51 -0.68 -5.44
C TRP A 94 -10.91 -0.11 -5.35
N ASP A 95 -11.88 -0.85 -4.79
CA ASP A 95 -13.24 -0.35 -4.56
C ASP A 95 -13.27 0.95 -3.72
N ARG A 96 -12.43 1.02 -2.66
CA ARG A 96 -12.31 2.22 -1.81
C ARG A 96 -11.72 3.40 -2.57
N VAL A 97 -10.69 3.16 -3.39
CA VAL A 97 -10.07 4.20 -4.22
C VAL A 97 -11.04 4.70 -5.28
N ALA A 98 -11.74 3.81 -5.96
CA ALA A 98 -12.74 4.16 -6.97
C ALA A 98 -13.89 4.99 -6.37
N ALA A 99 -14.40 4.61 -5.20
CA ALA A 99 -15.40 5.39 -4.48
C ALA A 99 -14.87 6.79 -4.14
N ARG A 100 -13.65 6.89 -3.61
CA ARG A 100 -13.02 8.18 -3.28
C ARG A 100 -12.83 9.08 -4.51
N ILE A 101 -12.46 8.49 -5.66
CA ILE A 101 -12.34 9.21 -6.94
C ILE A 101 -13.70 9.76 -7.37
N ALA A 102 -14.75 8.95 -7.29
CA ALA A 102 -16.10 9.34 -7.64
C ALA A 102 -16.61 10.51 -6.78
N ASP A 103 -16.28 10.53 -5.48
CA ASP A 103 -16.63 11.62 -4.56
C ASP A 103 -15.90 12.95 -4.87
N MET A 104 -14.84 12.92 -5.68
CA MET A 104 -14.02 14.10 -6.03
C MET A 104 -14.27 14.62 -7.46
N ALA A 105 -15.05 13.89 -8.27
CA ALA A 105 -15.34 14.21 -9.67
C ALA A 105 -16.64 15.00 -9.79
#